data_AF-A0A2G9YHL1-F1
#
_entry.id   AF-A0A2G9YHL1-F1
#
_cell.length_a   1.000
_cell.length_b   1.000
_cell.length_c   1.000
_cell.angle_alpha   90.00
_cell.angle_beta   90.00
_cell.angle_gamma   90.00
#
_symmetry.space_group_name_H-M   'P 1'
#
loop_
_entity.id
_entity.type
_entity.pdbx_description
1 polymer ?
#
loop_
_entity_poly.entity_id
_entity_poly.type
_entity_poly.pdbx_seq_one_letter_code
_entity_poly.pdbx_strand_id
1 'polypeptide(L)' 'MKIHYIGIGGIGVSALAKYYLSRGDQVLGSDLTPSEITD' A
#
# COMPACT_ATOMS: atom_id res chain seq x y z
N MET A 1 -13.96 -2.13 0.45
CA MET A 1 -13.29 -2.60 1.68
C MET A 1 -12.31 -1.54 2.16
N LYS A 2 -12.00 -1.47 3.46
CA LYS A 2 -10.99 -0.53 3.99
C LYS A 2 -9.79 -1.32 4.51
N ILE A 3 -8.62 -1.07 3.95
CA ILE A 3 -7.39 -1.85 4.19
C ILE A 3 -6.30 -0.89 4.68
N HIS A 4 -5.59 -1.26 5.73
CA HIS A 4 -4.43 -0.53 6.22
C HIS A 4 -3.20 -1.45 6.21
N TYR A 5 -2.20 -1.09 5.41
CA TYR A 5 -0.93 -1.83 5.34
C TYR A 5 0.12 -1.21 6.26
N ILE A 6 0.84 -2.05 7.01
CA ILE A 6 2.03 -1.67 7.76
C ILE A 6 3.24 -2.16 6.95
N GLY A 7 4.17 -1.25 6.62
CA GLY A 7 5.25 -1.52 5.66
C GLY A 7 4.81 -1.42 4.20
N ILE A 8 3.96 -0.44 3.86
CA ILE A 8 3.35 -0.31 2.53
C ILE A 8 4.37 -0.07 1.40
N GLY A 9 5.55 0.47 1.72
CA GLY A 9 6.67 0.69 0.80
C GLY A 9 7.45 -0.57 0.46
N GLY A 10 7.23 -1.68 1.16
CA GLY A 10 7.79 -2.98 0.77
C GLY A 10 7.30 -3.43 -0.61
N ILE A 11 8.17 -4.00 -1.44
CA ILE A 11 7.82 -4.36 -2.83
C ILE A 11 6.64 -5.34 -2.96
N GLY A 12 6.51 -6.29 -2.04
CA GLY A 12 5.37 -7.21 -2.02
C GLY A 12 4.08 -6.55 -1.51
N VAL A 13 4.19 -5.71 -0.49
CA VAL A 13 3.04 -5.04 0.15
C VAL A 13 2.44 -4.00 -0.78
N SER A 14 3.29 -3.20 -1.42
CA SER A 14 2.89 -2.21 -2.42
C SER A 14 2.18 -2.82 -3.63
N ALA A 15 2.59 -4.01 -4.09
CA ALA A 15 1.89 -4.72 -5.17
C ALA A 15 0.45 -5.08 -4.77
N LEU A 16 0.25 -5.58 -3.55
CA LEU A 16 -1.08 -5.87 -3.02
C LEU A 16 -1.89 -4.60 -2.81
N ALA A 17 -1.28 -3.54 -2.26
CA ALA A 17 -1.92 -2.23 -2.10
C ALA A 17 -2.45 -1.70 -3.44
N LYS A 18 -1.65 -1.76 -4.51
CA LYS A 18 -2.06 -1.36 -5.87
C LYS A 18 -3.20 -2.23 -6.42
N TYR A 19 -3.17 -3.54 -6.17
CA TYR A 19 -4.25 -4.45 -6.58
C TYR A 19 -5.59 -4.11 -5.94
N TYR A 20 -5.62 -3.86 -4.63
CA TYR A 20 -6.87 -3.49 -3.96
C TYR A 20 -7.32 -2.07 -4.31
N LEU A 21 -6.37 -1.15 -4.49
CA LEU A 21 -6.70 0.20 -4.95
C LEU A 21 -7.34 0.18 -6.35
N SER A 22 -6.84 -0.63 -7.28
CA SER A 22 -7.40 -0.74 -8.63
C SER A 22 -8.80 -1.40 -8.67
N ARG A 23 -9.14 -2.19 -7.65
CA ARG A 23 -10.50 -2.70 -7.42
C ARG A 23 -11.47 -1.66 -6.86
N GLY A 24 -11.00 -0.47 -6.51
CA GLY A 24 -11.80 0.58 -5.88
C GLY A 24 -11.92 0.46 -4.36
N ASP A 25 -11.10 -0.38 -3.73
CA ASP A 25 -11.03 -0.45 -2.28
C ASP A 25 -10.28 0.76 -1.69
N GLN A 26 -10.65 1.16 -0.47
CA GLN A 26 -9.95 2.24 0.24
C GLN A 26 -8.68 1.66 0.87
N VAL A 27 -7.52 2.07 0.38
CA VAL A 27 -6.21 1.63 0.87
C VAL A 27 -5.52 2.77 1.59
N LEU A 28 -5.07 2.50 2.82
CA LEU A 28 -4.17 3.34 3.59
C LEU A 28 -2.91 2.53 3.91
N GLY A 29 -1.83 3.21 4.28
CA GLY A 29 -0.67 2.53 4.80
C GLY A 29 0.29 3.43 5.54
N SER A 30 1.21 2.78 6.25
CA SER A 30 2.33 3.39 6.94
C SER A 30 3.61 2.64 6.60
N ASP A 31 4.73 3.33 6.64
CA ASP A 31 6.05 2.73 6.55
C ASP A 31 7.02 3.49 7.46
N LEU A 32 8.12 2.86 7.85
CA LEU A 32 9.14 3.46 8.71
C LEU A 32 9.93 4.56 7.98
N THR A 33 10.13 4.39 6.67
CA THR A 33 10.86 5.33 5.81
C THR A 33 10.09 5.57 4.52
N PRO A 34 10.23 6.76 3.89
CA PRO A 34 9.73 6.98 2.54
C PRO A 34 10.28 5.92 1.58
N SER A 35 9.50 5.55 0.58
CA SER A 35 9.91 4.60 -0.46
C SER A 35 9.53 5.16 -1.82
N GLU A 36 10.38 4.95 -2.82
CA GLU A 36 10.12 5.32 -4.21
C GLU A 36 8.89 4.61 -4.81
N ILE A 37 8.39 3.56 -4.16
CA ILE A 37 7.31 2.71 -4.67
C ILE A 37 5.92 3.28 -4.31
N THR A 38 5.87 4.10 -3.25
CA THR A 38 4.64 4.69 -2.67
C THR A 38 4.47 6.18 -2.95
N ASP A 39 5.48 6.83 -3.54
CA ASP A 39 5.43 8.23 -4.00
C ASP A 39 4.72 8.38 -5.37
#